data_AF-A0A9N8WQR1-F1
#
_entry.id   AF-A0A9N8WQR1-F1
#
_cell.length_a   1.000
_cell.length_b   1.000
_cell.length_c   1.000
_cell.angle_alpha   90.00
_cell.angle_beta   90.00
_cell.angle_gamma   90.00
#
_symmetry.space_group_name_H-M   'P 1'
#
loop_
_entity.id
_entity.type
_entity.pdbx_description
1 polymer ?
#
loop_
_entity_poly.entity_id
_entity_poly.type
_entity_poly.pdbx_seq_one_letter_code
_entity_poly.pdbx_strand_id
1 'polypeptide(L)'
;MLYSTDECQECQIQQENEILALEAIYPQDFTYTENHGNSPRYQGSLTIRISTPHEIMIYFIGGKNSTSDLPLKVRHLPPVKIIFSMPRDYPIEESLHFELECCWMRCEWIRLLEEELLKIWEEEKDVILFHFAEFLQNKALDYLQLSFPLRLYDDNIGQTTLKTLILTYDQQAKNQDFINDHFTCGICLEEKHGDKCYRINSCQHVFCQICLREYFEILIREGSVIQVKCPDPGCKLQNKLTKEEMSEIVGPEMSQRYVDLLEKQKLETDPLVTYCPRKVCQAPVKKDPSVEKLCVCTKCTFAFCWFCQRTWHGVGVPCAISNIKKVVQEYMTADQATKSMLELRYGTKNIEKLVKDAQEELETDKWKKSNTQNCPQCETAIEKSMGCNHMLCTRCQTHFCYLCGNWIDPKEPYRHFNNVNTSCNQRLFDGVNIDEFELADDFILV
;
A
#
# COMPACT_ATOMS: atom_id res chain seq x y z
N MET A 1 53.67 -63.56 -28.47
CA MET A 1 53.61 -62.29 -27.75
C MET A 1 52.17 -62.11 -27.29
N LEU A 2 51.87 -62.52 -26.06
CA LEU A 2 50.61 -62.24 -25.39
C LEU A 2 50.88 -61.02 -24.53
N TYR A 3 50.45 -59.83 -24.98
CA TYR A 3 50.49 -58.64 -24.14
C TYR A 3 49.36 -58.78 -23.12
N SER A 4 49.76 -59.01 -21.87
CA SER A 4 48.92 -58.84 -20.69
C SER A 4 48.51 -57.37 -20.61
N THR A 5 47.23 -57.07 -20.73
CA THR A 5 46.67 -55.81 -20.21
C THR A 5 46.30 -56.08 -18.75
N ASP A 6 47.30 -56.09 -17.87
CA ASP A 6 47.06 -56.18 -16.43
C ASP A 6 46.45 -54.84 -15.99
N GLU A 7 45.16 -54.88 -15.70
CA GLU A 7 44.44 -53.79 -15.05
C GLU A 7 45.05 -53.58 -13.66
N CYS A 8 45.45 -52.35 -13.33
CA CYS A 8 45.94 -52.05 -11.98
C CYS A 8 44.79 -52.20 -10.98
N GLN A 9 44.77 -53.34 -10.28
CA GLN A 9 43.72 -53.69 -9.32
C GLN A 9 43.60 -52.64 -8.19
N GLU A 10 44.70 -51.98 -7.86
CA GLU A 10 44.75 -50.90 -6.87
C GLU A 10 44.10 -49.61 -7.39
N CYS A 11 44.38 -49.22 -8.65
CA CYS A 11 43.71 -48.09 -9.32
C CYS A 11 42.19 -48.28 -9.35
N GLN A 12 41.72 -49.49 -9.65
CA GLN A 12 40.29 -49.81 -9.62
C GLN A 12 39.66 -49.53 -8.25
N ILE A 13 40.28 -49.99 -7.17
CA ILE A 13 39.74 -49.81 -5.81
C ILE A 13 39.75 -48.33 -5.42
N GLN A 14 40.81 -47.60 -5.77
CA GLN A 14 40.92 -46.17 -5.48
C GLN A 14 39.87 -45.35 -6.24
N GLN A 15 39.63 -45.65 -7.52
CA GLN A 15 38.57 -45.01 -8.31
C GLN A 15 37.18 -45.26 -7.69
N GLU A 16 36.87 -46.52 -7.34
CA GLU A 16 35.60 -46.86 -6.68
C GLU A 16 35.40 -46.07 -5.37
N ASN A 17 36.44 -45.97 -4.54
CA ASN A 17 36.40 -45.21 -3.29
C ASN A 17 36.24 -43.70 -3.50
N GLU A 18 36.91 -43.12 -4.50
CA GLU A 18 36.79 -41.69 -4.83
C GLU A 18 35.38 -41.34 -5.29
N ILE A 19 34.78 -42.16 -6.17
CA ILE A 19 33.40 -41.96 -6.63
C ILE A 19 32.41 -42.01 -5.45
N LEU A 20 32.54 -43.00 -4.57
CA LEU A 20 31.66 -43.14 -3.39
C LEU A 20 31.81 -41.96 -2.42
N ALA A 21 33.03 -41.46 -2.23
CA ALA A 21 33.29 -40.28 -1.40
C ALA A 21 32.65 -39.02 -2.00
N LEU A 22 32.81 -38.80 -3.31
CA LEU A 22 32.22 -37.64 -3.99
C LEU A 22 30.70 -37.68 -4.02
N GLU A 23 30.09 -38.86 -4.19
CA GLU A 23 28.64 -39.03 -4.13
C GLU A 23 28.08 -38.66 -2.75
N ALA A 24 28.81 -38.98 -1.67
CA ALA A 24 28.43 -38.61 -0.31
C ALA A 24 28.61 -37.12 0.00
N ILE A 25 29.68 -36.49 -0.52
CA ILE A 25 30.02 -35.09 -0.24
C ILE A 25 29.19 -34.13 -1.12
N TYR A 26 28.94 -34.48 -2.38
CA TYR A 26 28.33 -33.61 -3.39
C TYR A 26 27.07 -34.23 -4.02
N PRO A 27 26.03 -34.57 -3.24
CA PRO A 27 24.88 -35.35 -3.71
C PRO A 27 24.05 -34.67 -4.82
N GLN A 28 24.13 -33.35 -4.96
CA GLN A 28 23.41 -32.58 -5.98
C GLN A 28 24.32 -31.98 -7.05
N ASP A 29 25.64 -32.00 -6.84
CA ASP A 29 26.61 -31.31 -7.69
C ASP A 29 27.56 -32.30 -8.42
N PHE A 30 27.45 -33.61 -8.13
CA PHE A 30 28.24 -34.69 -8.74
C PHE A 30 27.37 -35.66 -9.55
N THR A 31 27.84 -36.01 -10.75
CA THR A 31 27.17 -36.95 -11.66
C THR A 31 28.19 -37.84 -12.34
N TYR A 32 27.90 -39.13 -12.51
CA TYR A 32 28.79 -40.06 -13.21
C TYR A 32 28.02 -41.18 -13.92
N THR A 33 28.70 -41.82 -14.87
CA THR A 33 28.29 -43.04 -15.54
C THR A 33 29.41 -44.07 -15.43
N GLU A 34 29.07 -45.31 -15.09
CA GLU A 34 30.00 -46.43 -15.04
C GLU A 34 29.92 -47.27 -16.32
N ASN A 35 31.06 -47.48 -16.97
CA ASN A 35 31.20 -48.33 -18.16
C ASN A 35 31.82 -49.67 -17.78
N HIS A 36 30.99 -50.70 -17.59
CA HIS A 36 31.49 -52.05 -17.30
C HIS A 36 32.24 -52.63 -18.53
N GLY A 37 33.58 -52.72 -18.44
CA GLY A 37 34.43 -53.43 -19.40
C GLY A 37 35.15 -52.58 -20.46
N ASN A 38 34.86 -51.28 -20.57
CA ASN A 38 35.53 -50.36 -21.49
C ASN A 38 36.29 -49.25 -20.74
N SER A 39 37.42 -48.81 -21.29
CA SER A 39 38.09 -47.58 -20.85
C SER A 39 37.47 -46.39 -21.58
N PRO A 40 37.18 -45.26 -20.90
CA PRO A 40 37.35 -45.01 -19.47
C PRO A 40 36.22 -45.62 -18.61
N ARG A 41 36.55 -46.01 -17.38
CA ARG A 41 35.65 -46.72 -16.47
C ARG A 41 34.55 -45.82 -15.92
N TYR A 42 34.93 -44.67 -15.40
CA TYR A 42 34.00 -43.65 -14.93
C TYR A 42 34.14 -42.40 -15.78
N GLN A 43 33.01 -41.83 -16.15
CA GLN A 43 32.92 -40.52 -16.78
C GLN A 43 31.85 -39.72 -16.07
N GLY A 44 32.04 -38.42 -15.94
CA GLY A 44 31.11 -37.64 -15.16
C GLY A 44 31.37 -36.16 -15.18
N SER A 45 30.66 -35.48 -14.29
CA SER A 45 30.93 -34.09 -14.02
C SER A 45 30.72 -33.72 -12.56
N LEU A 46 31.57 -32.81 -12.09
CA LEU A 46 31.53 -32.26 -10.74
C LEU A 46 31.39 -30.73 -10.84
N THR A 47 30.36 -30.17 -10.22
CA THR A 47 30.02 -28.75 -10.28
C THR A 47 30.48 -28.03 -9.01
N ILE A 48 31.41 -27.09 -9.15
CA ILE A 48 32.07 -26.41 -8.03
C ILE A 48 31.68 -24.94 -7.98
N ARG A 49 31.13 -24.51 -6.84
CA ARG A 49 30.81 -23.11 -6.59
C ARG A 49 32.04 -22.41 -6.03
N ILE A 50 32.50 -21.38 -6.73
CA ILE A 50 33.66 -20.59 -6.28
C ILE A 50 33.23 -19.70 -5.11
N SER A 51 34.02 -19.74 -4.04
CA SER A 51 33.86 -18.87 -2.89
C SER A 51 34.29 -17.45 -3.26
N THR A 52 33.35 -16.51 -3.14
CA THR A 52 33.55 -15.10 -3.41
C THR A 52 33.68 -14.31 -2.10
N PRO A 53 34.50 -13.25 -2.06
CA PRO A 53 34.56 -12.36 -0.91
C PRO A 53 33.35 -11.43 -0.88
N HIS A 54 32.37 -11.74 -0.02
CA HIS A 54 31.14 -10.94 0.18
C HIS A 54 30.45 -10.55 -1.15
N GLU A 55 29.94 -9.31 -1.25
CA GLU A 55 29.42 -8.76 -2.52
C GLU A 55 30.57 -8.31 -3.42
N ILE A 56 30.59 -8.86 -4.63
CA ILE A 56 31.55 -8.53 -5.67
C ILE A 56 30.92 -7.62 -6.73
N MET A 57 31.76 -6.79 -7.34
CA MET A 57 31.37 -5.89 -8.44
C MET A 57 31.91 -6.41 -9.77
N ILE A 58 31.08 -6.38 -10.82
CA ILE A 58 31.41 -6.84 -12.17
C ILE A 58 31.10 -5.73 -13.17
N TYR A 59 32.09 -5.40 -14.01
CA TYR A 59 31.92 -4.54 -15.18
C TYR A 59 31.90 -5.39 -16.45
N PHE A 60 30.91 -5.12 -17.29
CA PHE A 60 30.78 -5.74 -18.61
C PHE A 60 31.33 -4.80 -19.68
N ILE A 61 32.24 -5.31 -20.50
CA ILE A 61 32.93 -4.58 -21.56
C ILE A 61 32.42 -5.10 -22.90
N GLY A 62 31.89 -4.21 -23.74
CA GLY A 62 31.51 -4.53 -25.13
C GLY A 62 30.09 -5.07 -25.29
N GLY A 63 29.25 -4.28 -25.96
CA GLY A 63 27.91 -4.63 -26.41
C GLY A 63 27.35 -3.45 -27.21
N LYS A 64 26.75 -3.69 -28.39
CA LYS A 64 26.29 -2.61 -29.31
C LYS A 64 25.17 -1.72 -28.77
N ASN A 65 24.69 -1.95 -27.53
CA ASN A 65 23.74 -1.12 -26.81
C ASN A 65 24.30 -0.72 -25.44
N SER A 66 25.31 0.13 -25.43
CA SER A 66 25.87 0.77 -24.23
C SER A 66 24.85 1.74 -23.62
N THR A 67 23.94 1.20 -22.81
CA THR A 67 23.07 1.98 -21.92
C THR A 67 23.12 1.41 -20.50
N SER A 68 24.32 1.38 -19.90
CA SER A 68 24.58 1.58 -18.46
C SER A 68 26.00 1.13 -18.08
N ASP A 69 26.90 2.07 -17.82
CA ASP A 69 28.25 1.86 -17.22
C ASP A 69 28.20 1.47 -15.72
N LEU A 70 27.05 1.02 -15.22
CA LEU A 70 26.88 0.72 -13.80
C LEU A 70 27.39 -0.70 -13.50
N PRO A 71 28.28 -0.86 -12.49
CA PRO A 71 28.77 -2.17 -12.11
C PRO A 71 27.61 -3.04 -11.60
N LEU A 72 27.61 -4.29 -12.03
CA LEU A 72 26.72 -5.30 -11.48
C LEU A 72 27.24 -5.74 -10.11
N LYS A 73 26.39 -5.72 -9.08
CA LYS A 73 26.70 -6.24 -7.75
C LYS A 73 26.07 -7.62 -7.58
N VAL A 74 26.89 -8.64 -7.31
CA VAL A 74 26.44 -10.01 -7.06
C VAL A 74 27.17 -10.60 -5.86
N ARG A 75 26.59 -11.62 -5.24
CA ARG A 75 27.23 -12.40 -4.18
C ARG A 75 27.74 -13.73 -4.73
N HIS A 76 27.04 -14.33 -5.69
CA HIS A 76 27.41 -15.63 -6.25
C HIS A 76 27.74 -15.53 -7.74
N LEU A 77 28.74 -16.30 -8.16
CA LEU A 77 29.08 -16.52 -9.58
C LEU A 77 28.62 -17.91 -10.02
N PRO A 78 28.25 -18.09 -11.30
CA PRO A 78 27.99 -19.41 -11.85
C PRO A 78 29.15 -20.37 -11.57
N PRO A 79 28.88 -21.66 -11.31
CA PRO A 79 29.89 -22.61 -10.89
C PRO A 79 30.83 -22.99 -12.04
N VAL A 80 32.01 -23.51 -11.67
CA VAL A 80 32.94 -24.16 -12.59
C VAL A 80 32.61 -25.65 -12.59
N LYS A 81 32.44 -26.24 -13.77
CA LYS A 81 32.16 -27.65 -13.93
C LYS A 81 33.40 -28.37 -14.41
N ILE A 82 33.85 -29.38 -13.67
CA ILE A 82 34.88 -30.31 -14.09
C ILE A 82 34.18 -31.42 -14.86
N ILE A 83 34.44 -31.55 -16.15
CA ILE A 83 34.07 -32.74 -16.93
C ILE A 83 35.25 -33.68 -16.89
N PHE A 84 35.05 -34.92 -16.45
CA PHE A 84 36.15 -35.85 -16.23
C PHE A 84 35.89 -37.23 -16.85
N SER A 85 36.98 -37.92 -17.15
CA SER A 85 37.00 -39.34 -17.45
C SER A 85 38.21 -40.01 -16.82
N MET A 86 37.97 -41.11 -16.11
CA MET A 86 39.00 -41.87 -15.39
C MET A 86 39.54 -42.99 -16.30
N PRO A 87 40.78 -42.88 -16.81
CA PRO A 87 41.43 -43.97 -17.52
C PRO A 87 41.74 -45.14 -16.58
N ARG A 88 42.14 -46.29 -17.12
CA ARG A 88 42.37 -47.52 -16.33
C ARG A 88 43.51 -47.37 -15.33
N ASP A 89 44.51 -46.57 -15.67
CA ASP A 89 45.74 -46.48 -14.90
C ASP A 89 45.76 -45.28 -13.92
N TYR A 90 44.65 -44.52 -13.85
CA TYR A 90 44.44 -43.48 -12.84
C TYR A 90 44.10 -44.07 -11.46
N PRO A 91 44.65 -43.57 -10.35
CA PRO A 91 45.46 -42.35 -10.25
C PRO A 91 46.99 -42.54 -10.24
N ILE A 92 47.48 -43.78 -10.28
CA ILE A 92 48.89 -44.10 -9.97
C ILE A 92 49.83 -43.79 -11.15
N GLU A 93 49.48 -44.21 -12.36
CA GLU A 93 50.36 -44.13 -13.53
C GLU A 93 50.00 -42.96 -14.46
N GLU A 94 48.72 -42.60 -14.54
CA GLU A 94 48.20 -41.54 -15.41
C GLU A 94 47.20 -40.65 -14.67
N SER A 95 47.17 -39.36 -15.02
CA SER A 95 46.13 -38.44 -14.53
C SER A 95 44.78 -38.77 -15.15
N LEU A 96 43.71 -38.28 -14.54
CA LEU A 96 42.40 -38.34 -15.18
C LEU A 96 42.34 -37.34 -16.35
N HIS A 97 41.58 -37.64 -17.39
CA HIS A 97 41.33 -36.66 -18.43
C HIS A 97 40.20 -35.73 -17.99
N PHE A 98 40.44 -34.42 -17.98
CA PHE A 98 39.42 -33.44 -17.63
C PHE A 98 39.46 -32.19 -18.48
N GLU A 99 38.32 -31.50 -18.49
CA GLU A 99 38.14 -30.17 -19.06
C GLU A 99 37.31 -29.34 -18.08
N LEU A 100 37.62 -28.04 -17.96
CA LEU A 100 36.83 -27.12 -17.14
C LEU A 100 35.86 -26.30 -18.01
N GLU A 101 34.58 -26.34 -17.64
CA GLU A 101 33.54 -25.49 -18.23
C GLU A 101 33.11 -24.41 -17.25
N CYS A 102 33.19 -23.14 -17.67
CA CYS A 102 32.69 -22.01 -16.90
C CYS A 102 32.29 -20.86 -17.83
N CYS A 103 31.03 -20.38 -17.70
CA CYS A 103 30.46 -19.43 -18.65
C CYS A 103 31.03 -18.02 -18.56
N TRP A 104 31.68 -17.66 -17.44
CA TRP A 104 32.19 -16.32 -17.20
C TRP A 104 33.73 -16.25 -17.17
N MET A 105 34.41 -17.39 -17.15
CA MET A 105 35.87 -17.43 -17.22
C MET A 105 36.34 -17.36 -18.67
N ARG A 106 37.46 -16.66 -18.88
CA ARG A 106 38.10 -16.63 -20.21
C ARG A 106 38.87 -17.92 -20.45
N CYS A 107 39.07 -18.29 -21.71
CA CYS A 107 39.84 -19.47 -22.09
C CYS A 107 41.26 -19.44 -21.51
N GLU A 108 41.88 -18.27 -21.38
CA GLU A 108 43.21 -18.15 -20.76
C GLU A 108 43.19 -18.51 -19.26
N TRP A 109 42.12 -18.15 -18.54
CA TRP A 109 41.98 -18.49 -17.12
C TRP A 109 41.69 -19.98 -16.93
N ILE A 110 40.82 -20.54 -17.77
CA ILE A 110 40.53 -21.98 -17.78
C ILE A 110 41.82 -22.77 -17.96
N ARG A 111 42.62 -22.42 -18.98
CA ARG A 111 43.90 -23.10 -19.26
C ARG A 111 44.90 -23.00 -18.12
N LEU A 112 44.99 -21.84 -17.45
CA LEU A 112 45.87 -21.67 -16.27
C LEU A 112 45.41 -22.52 -15.09
N LEU A 113 44.11 -22.64 -14.87
CA LEU A 113 43.57 -23.52 -13.82
C LEU A 113 43.83 -24.99 -14.16
N GLU A 114 43.60 -25.42 -15.40
CA GLU A 114 43.87 -26.80 -15.85
C GLU A 114 45.36 -27.17 -15.69
N GLU A 115 46.27 -26.27 -16.05
CA GLU A 115 47.71 -26.45 -15.82
C GLU A 115 48.06 -26.62 -14.34
N GLU A 116 47.39 -25.87 -13.45
CA GLU A 116 47.63 -25.98 -12.00
C GLU A 116 47.02 -27.25 -11.41
N LEU A 117 45.82 -27.65 -11.85
CA LEU A 117 45.19 -28.90 -11.42
C LEU A 117 46.04 -30.11 -11.83
N LEU A 118 46.63 -30.10 -13.02
CA LEU A 118 47.58 -31.14 -13.43
C LEU A 118 48.81 -31.20 -12.52
N LYS A 119 49.36 -30.05 -12.09
CA LYS A 119 50.49 -30.03 -11.13
C LYS A 119 50.11 -30.60 -9.78
N ILE A 120 48.90 -30.31 -9.28
CA ILE A 120 48.40 -30.91 -8.02
C ILE A 120 48.44 -32.43 -8.12
N TRP A 121 48.00 -32.99 -9.26
CA TRP A 121 48.12 -34.43 -9.49
C TRP A 121 49.57 -34.92 -9.61
N GLU A 122 50.44 -34.20 -10.30
CA GLU A 122 51.86 -34.58 -10.43
C GLU A 122 52.59 -34.62 -9.07
N GLU A 123 52.21 -33.75 -8.14
CA GLU A 123 52.77 -33.69 -6.79
C GLU A 123 52.25 -34.80 -5.87
N GLU A 124 50.96 -35.13 -5.96
CA GLU A 124 50.30 -36.08 -5.06
C GLU A 124 50.31 -37.53 -5.59
N LYS A 125 50.07 -37.71 -6.90
CA LYS A 125 49.88 -39.01 -7.57
C LYS A 125 48.85 -39.92 -6.88
N ASP A 126 47.73 -39.35 -6.48
CA ASP A 126 46.63 -40.02 -5.78
C ASP A 126 45.27 -39.58 -6.36
N VAL A 127 44.16 -39.99 -5.74
CA VAL A 127 42.81 -39.51 -6.05
C VAL A 127 42.68 -38.01 -5.78
N ILE A 128 42.35 -37.21 -6.80
CA ILE A 128 42.50 -35.74 -6.75
C ILE A 128 41.23 -34.93 -6.96
N LEU A 129 40.08 -35.52 -7.31
CA LEU A 129 38.88 -34.74 -7.64
C LEU A 129 38.39 -33.90 -6.46
N PHE A 130 38.56 -34.39 -5.23
CA PHE A 130 38.28 -33.60 -4.03
C PHE A 130 39.26 -32.43 -3.85
N HIS A 131 40.57 -32.64 -4.08
CA HIS A 131 41.56 -31.58 -4.01
C HIS A 131 41.37 -30.55 -5.14
N PHE A 132 40.95 -30.99 -6.33
CA PHE A 132 40.56 -30.11 -7.43
C PHE A 132 39.36 -29.25 -7.02
N ALA A 133 38.33 -29.86 -6.42
CA ALA A 133 37.17 -29.15 -5.90
C ALA A 133 37.56 -28.11 -4.85
N GLU A 134 38.38 -28.47 -3.87
CA GLU A 134 38.85 -27.57 -2.80
C GLU A 134 39.66 -26.40 -3.35
N PHE A 135 40.58 -26.67 -4.29
CA PHE A 135 41.39 -25.65 -4.94
C PHE A 135 40.50 -24.68 -5.74
N LEU A 136 39.59 -25.21 -6.58
CA LEU A 136 38.70 -24.39 -7.38
C LEU A 136 37.77 -23.54 -6.50
N GLN A 137 37.24 -24.13 -5.44
CA GLN A 137 36.34 -23.44 -4.52
C GLN A 137 37.03 -22.28 -3.79
N ASN A 138 38.22 -22.51 -3.23
CA ASN A 138 38.81 -21.60 -2.25
C ASN A 138 40.03 -20.80 -2.75
N LYS A 139 40.75 -21.30 -3.76
CA LYS A 139 42.05 -20.74 -4.20
C LYS A 139 42.06 -20.23 -5.64
N ALA A 140 41.11 -20.62 -6.48
CA ALA A 140 41.12 -20.26 -7.91
C ALA A 140 41.17 -18.74 -8.17
N LEU A 141 40.41 -17.94 -7.42
CA LEU A 141 40.38 -16.49 -7.62
C LEU A 141 41.71 -15.83 -7.28
N ASP A 142 42.32 -16.25 -6.17
CA ASP A 142 43.62 -15.74 -5.70
C ASP A 142 44.75 -16.20 -6.63
N TYR A 143 44.70 -17.45 -7.10
CA TYR A 143 45.66 -17.99 -8.05
C TYR A 143 45.63 -17.22 -9.38
N LEU A 144 44.44 -16.94 -9.90
CA LEU A 144 44.25 -16.12 -11.10
C LEU A 144 44.53 -14.63 -10.87
N GLN A 145 44.81 -14.21 -9.63
CA GLN A 145 45.04 -12.82 -9.23
C GLN A 145 43.91 -11.89 -9.66
N LEU A 146 42.66 -12.36 -9.57
CA LEU A 146 41.50 -11.58 -9.99
C LEU A 146 41.18 -10.50 -8.95
N SER A 147 41.35 -9.24 -9.36
CA SER A 147 40.94 -8.09 -8.55
C SER A 147 39.47 -7.72 -8.80
N PHE A 148 38.77 -7.33 -7.74
CA PHE A 148 37.45 -6.72 -7.85
C PHE A 148 37.58 -5.19 -7.98
N PRO A 149 36.85 -4.54 -8.91
CA PRO A 149 35.75 -5.08 -9.70
C PRO A 149 36.21 -5.91 -10.92
N LEU A 150 35.59 -7.08 -11.11
CA LEU A 150 35.91 -8.04 -12.17
C LEU A 150 35.47 -7.48 -13.53
N ARG A 151 36.29 -7.65 -14.57
CA ARG A 151 36.01 -7.14 -15.92
C ARG A 151 35.76 -8.29 -16.91
N LEU A 152 34.50 -8.46 -17.31
CA LEU A 152 34.05 -9.52 -18.22
C LEU A 152 33.60 -8.92 -19.57
N TYR A 153 33.70 -9.71 -20.63
CA TYR A 153 33.12 -9.33 -21.93
C TYR A 153 31.68 -9.85 -22.00
N ASP A 154 30.73 -9.01 -22.42
CA ASP A 154 29.34 -9.44 -22.59
C ASP A 154 29.15 -10.00 -24.00
N ASP A 155 29.77 -11.14 -24.24
CA ASP A 155 29.57 -11.87 -25.48
C ASP A 155 28.20 -12.56 -25.46
N ASN A 156 27.49 -12.56 -26.59
CA ASN A 156 26.22 -13.27 -26.68
C ASN A 156 26.47 -14.78 -26.55
N ILE A 157 26.04 -15.37 -25.43
CA ILE A 157 26.06 -16.83 -25.23
C ILE A 157 24.72 -17.36 -25.77
N GLY A 158 24.67 -17.63 -27.07
CA GLY A 158 23.44 -18.04 -27.76
C GLY A 158 22.42 -16.90 -27.88
N GLN A 159 21.26 -17.05 -27.23
CA GLN A 159 20.20 -16.02 -27.22
C GLN A 159 20.24 -15.11 -25.97
N THR A 160 21.15 -15.36 -25.02
CA THR A 160 21.18 -14.68 -23.72
C THR A 160 22.54 -14.03 -23.49
N THR A 161 22.56 -12.88 -22.83
CA THR A 161 23.80 -12.19 -22.46
C THR A 161 24.40 -12.80 -21.19
N LEU A 162 25.73 -12.79 -21.08
CA LEU A 162 26.44 -13.26 -19.88
C LEU A 162 25.96 -12.50 -18.64
N LYS A 163 25.68 -11.19 -18.79
CA LYS A 163 25.10 -10.37 -17.74
C LYS A 163 23.80 -10.94 -17.18
N THR A 164 22.91 -11.41 -18.04
CA THR A 164 21.61 -11.97 -17.63
C THR A 164 21.78 -13.33 -16.95
N LEU A 165 22.71 -14.16 -17.43
CA LEU A 165 23.02 -15.46 -16.83
C LEU A 165 23.55 -15.33 -15.40
N ILE A 166 24.52 -14.43 -15.18
CA ILE A 166 25.09 -14.16 -13.87
C ILE A 166 24.03 -13.62 -12.91
N LEU A 167 23.20 -12.67 -13.35
CA LEU A 167 22.10 -12.12 -12.56
C LEU A 167 21.09 -13.19 -12.12
N THR A 168 20.68 -14.04 -13.06
CA THR A 168 19.69 -15.09 -12.81
C THR A 168 20.24 -16.11 -11.81
N TYR A 169 21.50 -16.51 -12.00
CA TYR A 169 22.16 -17.44 -11.08
C TYR A 169 22.34 -16.84 -9.69
N ASP A 170 22.82 -15.59 -9.57
CA ASP A 170 22.98 -14.92 -8.27
C ASP A 170 21.65 -14.84 -7.51
N GLN A 171 20.55 -14.53 -8.19
CA GLN A 171 19.23 -14.50 -7.58
C GLN A 171 18.77 -15.90 -7.11
N GLN A 172 18.99 -16.93 -7.91
CA GLN A 172 18.66 -18.31 -7.54
C GLN A 172 19.51 -18.79 -6.35
N ALA A 173 20.82 -18.53 -6.37
CA ALA A 173 21.73 -18.89 -5.29
C ALA A 173 21.38 -18.17 -3.98
N LYS A 174 21.10 -16.85 -4.02
CA LYS A 174 20.63 -16.09 -2.85
C LYS A 174 19.31 -16.62 -2.29
N ASN A 175 18.43 -17.14 -3.14
CA ASN A 175 17.18 -17.76 -2.70
C ASN A 175 17.43 -19.12 -2.04
N GLN A 176 18.37 -19.92 -2.55
CA GLN A 176 18.77 -21.18 -1.93
C GLN A 176 19.49 -20.96 -0.59
N ASP A 177 20.39 -19.99 -0.52
CA ASP A 177 21.02 -19.55 0.73
C ASP A 177 19.96 -19.17 1.76
N PHE A 178 18.96 -18.38 1.34
CA PHE A 178 17.84 -18.03 2.20
C PHE A 178 17.07 -19.27 2.65
N ILE A 179 16.72 -20.18 1.73
CA ILE A 179 15.96 -21.39 2.06
C ILE A 179 16.66 -22.25 3.10
N ASN A 180 17.98 -22.41 3.00
CA ASN A 180 18.80 -23.27 3.85
C ASN A 180 19.21 -22.63 5.19
N ASP A 181 18.97 -21.32 5.35
CA ASP A 181 19.30 -20.58 6.56
C ASP A 181 18.12 -20.60 7.56
N HIS A 182 18.38 -20.20 8.81
CA HIS A 182 17.39 -20.15 9.89
C HIS A 182 17.09 -18.71 10.29
N PHE A 183 15.82 -18.39 10.47
CA PHE A 183 15.36 -17.05 10.81
C PHE A 183 14.41 -17.08 12.00
N THR A 184 14.57 -16.13 12.92
CA THR A 184 13.62 -15.90 14.01
C THR A 184 12.47 -15.03 13.52
N CYS A 185 11.23 -15.51 13.65
CA CYS A 185 10.06 -14.74 13.24
C CYS A 185 9.73 -13.64 14.26
N GLY A 186 9.63 -12.38 13.84
CA GLY A 186 9.27 -11.25 14.72
C GLY A 186 7.84 -11.25 15.28
N ILE A 187 6.97 -12.19 14.87
CA ILE A 187 5.59 -12.30 15.34
C ILE A 187 5.45 -13.41 16.40
N CYS A 188 5.84 -14.64 16.09
CA CYS A 188 5.77 -15.76 17.04
C CYS A 188 7.05 -15.96 17.87
N LEU A 189 8.14 -15.28 17.52
CA LEU A 189 9.46 -15.38 18.18
C LEU A 189 10.11 -16.76 18.11
N GLU A 190 9.67 -17.61 17.19
CA GLU A 190 10.25 -18.93 16.95
C GLU A 190 11.25 -18.92 15.79
N GLU A 191 12.28 -19.76 15.89
CA GLU A 191 13.20 -20.05 14.78
C GLU A 191 12.54 -20.98 13.76
N LYS A 192 12.69 -20.63 12.49
CA LYS A 192 12.15 -21.36 11.35
C LYS A 192 13.19 -21.45 10.24
N HIS A 193 13.23 -22.59 9.58
CA HIS A 193 14.00 -22.78 8.37
C HIS A 193 13.45 -21.88 7.24
N GLY A 194 14.32 -21.39 6.35
CA GLY A 194 13.98 -20.41 5.33
C GLY A 194 12.86 -20.84 4.38
N ASP A 195 12.71 -22.14 4.11
CA ASP A 195 11.60 -22.70 3.33
C ASP A 195 10.21 -22.45 3.94
N LYS A 196 10.13 -22.25 5.27
CA LYS A 196 8.91 -21.89 6.01
C LYS A 196 8.78 -20.38 6.24
N CYS A 197 9.73 -19.61 5.73
CA CYS A 197 9.78 -18.16 5.88
C CYS A 197 9.40 -17.45 4.58
N TYR A 198 9.08 -16.17 4.72
CA TYR A 198 8.88 -15.25 3.61
C TYR A 198 9.69 -13.99 3.89
N ARG A 199 10.43 -13.52 2.88
CA ARG A 199 11.21 -12.29 2.93
C ARG A 199 10.52 -11.24 2.09
N ILE A 200 10.06 -10.15 2.72
CA ILE A 200 9.35 -9.07 2.03
C ILE A 200 10.33 -8.33 1.11
N ASN A 201 10.02 -8.19 -0.19
CA ASN A 201 11.00 -7.67 -1.15
C ASN A 201 11.36 -6.20 -0.91
N SER A 202 10.39 -5.40 -0.47
CA SER A 202 10.61 -3.97 -0.26
C SER A 202 11.49 -3.63 0.95
N CYS A 203 11.43 -4.42 2.02
CA CYS A 203 12.10 -4.11 3.29
C CYS A 203 13.05 -5.19 3.80
N GLN A 204 13.09 -6.35 3.14
CA GLN A 204 13.93 -7.50 3.46
C GLN A 204 13.72 -8.14 4.85
N HIS A 205 12.69 -7.71 5.60
CA HIS A 205 12.30 -8.37 6.85
C HIS A 205 11.72 -9.77 6.57
N VAL A 206 12.02 -10.69 7.48
CA VAL A 206 11.70 -12.11 7.36
C VAL A 206 10.71 -12.51 8.44
N PHE A 207 9.65 -13.23 8.04
CA PHE A 207 8.65 -13.79 8.94
C PHE A 207 8.32 -15.21 8.52
N CYS A 208 7.81 -16.04 9.44
CA CYS A 208 7.27 -17.33 9.04
C CYS A 208 6.00 -17.11 8.19
N GLN A 209 5.80 -17.96 7.19
CA GLN A 209 4.70 -17.83 6.23
C GLN A 209 3.33 -17.85 6.92
N ILE A 210 3.20 -18.64 7.98
CA ILE A 210 1.96 -18.78 8.77
C ILE A 210 1.60 -17.44 9.42
N CYS A 211 2.49 -16.87 10.24
CA CYS A 211 2.20 -15.62 10.94
C CYS A 211 2.00 -14.45 9.98
N LEU A 212 2.80 -14.38 8.91
CA LEU A 212 2.67 -13.29 7.93
C LEU A 212 1.31 -13.36 7.20
N ARG A 213 0.87 -14.57 6.83
CA ARG A 213 -0.46 -14.80 6.24
C ARG A 213 -1.57 -14.40 7.21
N GLU A 214 -1.56 -14.94 8.42
CA GLU A 214 -2.60 -14.67 9.42
C GLU A 214 -2.71 -13.17 9.74
N TYR A 215 -1.57 -12.48 9.88
CA TYR A 215 -1.51 -11.05 10.11
C TYR A 215 -2.25 -10.27 9.02
N PHE A 216 -1.93 -10.52 7.74
CA PHE A 216 -2.60 -9.81 6.65
C PHE A 216 -4.05 -10.25 6.47
N GLU A 217 -4.37 -11.53 6.66
CA GLU A 217 -5.75 -12.00 6.59
C GLU A 217 -6.66 -11.31 7.59
N ILE A 218 -6.21 -11.13 8.84
CA ILE A 218 -6.97 -10.40 9.88
C ILE A 218 -7.24 -8.98 9.43
N LEU A 219 -6.23 -8.25 8.98
CA LEU A 219 -6.36 -6.85 8.52
C LEU A 219 -7.33 -6.71 7.33
N ILE A 220 -7.28 -7.66 6.38
CA ILE A 220 -8.16 -7.69 5.21
C ILE A 220 -9.59 -8.06 5.61
N ARG A 221 -9.78 -8.96 6.58
CA ARG A 221 -11.12 -9.32 7.09
C ARG A 221 -11.78 -8.14 7.80
N GLU A 222 -11.02 -7.41 8.61
CA GLU A 222 -11.49 -6.25 9.37
C GLU A 222 -11.68 -4.99 8.50
N GLY A 223 -11.16 -4.97 7.28
CA GLY A 223 -11.24 -3.80 6.39
C GLY A 223 -10.20 -2.71 6.72
N SER A 224 -9.23 -3.01 7.58
CA SER A 224 -8.13 -2.13 7.99
C SER A 224 -7.04 -2.01 6.92
N VAL A 225 -7.39 -1.72 5.66
CA VAL A 225 -6.46 -1.74 4.51
C VAL A 225 -5.26 -0.78 4.65
N ILE A 226 -5.41 0.32 5.39
CA ILE A 226 -4.31 1.27 5.66
C ILE A 226 -3.20 0.63 6.51
N GLN A 227 -3.54 -0.38 7.32
CA GLN A 227 -2.62 -1.05 8.23
C GLN A 227 -1.92 -2.24 7.57
N VAL A 228 -2.25 -2.58 6.33
CA VAL A 228 -1.60 -3.64 5.55
C VAL A 228 -0.18 -3.20 5.20
N LYS A 229 0.72 -3.44 6.15
CA LYS A 229 2.09 -2.96 6.20
C LYS A 229 3.01 -4.05 6.75
N CYS A 230 4.32 -3.90 6.57
CA CYS A 230 5.29 -4.79 7.22
C CYS A 230 5.01 -4.88 8.74
N PRO A 231 4.93 -6.10 9.33
CA PRO A 231 4.71 -6.29 10.77
C PRO A 231 5.85 -5.75 11.66
N ASP A 232 7.04 -5.50 11.11
CA ASP A 232 8.18 -4.98 11.87
C ASP A 232 7.93 -3.52 12.30
N PRO A 233 7.93 -3.22 13.62
CA PRO A 233 7.66 -1.87 14.13
C PRO A 233 8.70 -0.81 13.72
N GLY A 234 9.95 -1.23 13.47
CA GLY A 234 11.06 -0.37 13.06
C GLY A 234 11.15 -0.16 11.55
N CYS A 235 10.32 -0.85 10.77
CA CYS A 235 10.36 -0.76 9.32
C CYS A 235 9.94 0.62 8.81
N LYS A 236 10.83 1.29 8.07
CA LYS A 236 10.57 2.59 7.43
C LYS A 236 9.87 2.46 6.06
N LEU A 237 9.78 1.25 5.52
CA LEU A 237 9.32 0.95 4.16
C LEU A 237 7.93 0.29 4.14
N GLN A 238 7.08 0.62 5.10
CA GLN A 238 5.81 -0.07 5.42
C GLN A 238 4.78 -0.19 4.29
N ASN A 239 4.83 0.59 3.21
CA ASN A 239 3.71 0.74 2.26
C ASN A 239 3.97 0.24 0.82
N LYS A 240 4.91 -0.69 0.62
CA LYS A 240 5.27 -1.18 -0.72
C LYS A 240 5.18 -2.71 -0.79
N LEU A 241 3.97 -3.24 -0.67
CA LEU A 241 3.68 -4.62 -1.06
C LEU A 241 3.06 -4.61 -2.45
N THR A 242 3.61 -5.40 -3.37
CA THR A 242 3.03 -5.55 -4.71
C THR A 242 1.81 -6.47 -4.68
N LYS A 243 1.02 -6.45 -5.77
CA LYS A 243 -0.15 -7.33 -5.89
C LYS A 243 0.28 -8.80 -5.92
N GLU A 244 1.44 -9.07 -6.52
CA GLU A 244 2.04 -10.39 -6.63
C GLU A 244 2.46 -10.90 -5.24
N GLU A 245 3.17 -10.10 -4.45
CA GLU A 245 3.54 -10.46 -3.06
C GLU A 245 2.29 -10.75 -2.22
N MET A 246 1.26 -9.90 -2.31
CA MET A 246 0.01 -10.14 -1.58
C MET A 246 -0.66 -11.45 -1.99
N SER A 247 -0.68 -11.75 -3.30
CA SER A 247 -1.25 -12.99 -3.81
C SER A 247 -0.46 -14.23 -3.39
N GLU A 248 0.86 -14.14 -3.28
CA GLU A 248 1.71 -15.24 -2.79
C GLU A 248 1.48 -15.52 -1.29
N ILE A 249 1.33 -14.46 -0.49
CA ILE A 249 1.24 -14.60 0.98
C ILE A 249 -0.15 -15.09 1.43
N VAL A 250 -1.23 -14.40 1.03
CA VAL A 250 -2.60 -14.68 1.49
C VAL A 250 -3.46 -15.44 0.48
N GLY A 251 -2.93 -15.70 -0.72
CA GLY A 251 -3.67 -16.35 -1.80
C GLY A 251 -4.54 -15.40 -2.62
N PRO A 252 -5.07 -15.88 -3.76
CA PRO A 252 -5.74 -15.04 -4.75
C PRO A 252 -7.06 -14.43 -4.26
N GLU A 253 -7.84 -15.17 -3.44
CA GLU A 253 -9.15 -14.71 -2.94
C GLU A 253 -9.00 -13.50 -2.00
N MET A 254 -8.14 -13.63 -0.99
CA MET A 254 -7.88 -12.57 -0.02
C MET A 254 -7.15 -11.38 -0.67
N SER A 255 -6.25 -11.63 -1.63
CA SER A 255 -5.61 -10.59 -2.43
C SER A 255 -6.63 -9.79 -3.25
N GLN A 256 -7.60 -10.45 -3.90
CA GLN A 256 -8.66 -9.76 -4.62
C GLN A 256 -9.54 -8.93 -3.68
N ARG A 257 -9.92 -9.49 -2.52
CA ARG A 257 -10.66 -8.75 -1.49
C ARG A 257 -9.91 -7.49 -1.02
N TYR A 258 -8.59 -7.58 -0.83
CA TYR A 258 -7.76 -6.42 -0.49
C TYR A 258 -7.81 -5.33 -1.56
N VAL A 259 -7.71 -5.71 -2.84
CA VAL A 259 -7.86 -4.77 -3.98
C VAL A 259 -9.23 -4.11 -3.96
N ASP A 260 -10.31 -4.89 -3.79
CA ASP A 260 -11.68 -4.36 -3.74
C ASP A 260 -11.86 -3.36 -2.58
N LEU A 261 -11.25 -3.63 -1.43
CA LEU A 261 -11.28 -2.74 -0.28
C LEU A 261 -10.48 -1.45 -0.52
N LEU A 262 -9.32 -1.52 -1.19
CA LEU A 262 -8.56 -0.34 -1.59
C LEU A 262 -9.34 0.53 -2.58
N GLU A 263 -10.00 -0.08 -3.56
CA GLU A 263 -10.85 0.63 -4.51
C GLU A 263 -12.05 1.28 -3.81
N LYS A 264 -12.73 0.52 -2.94
CA LYS A 264 -13.83 1.03 -2.13
C LYS A 264 -13.40 2.22 -1.27
N GLN A 265 -12.25 2.10 -0.58
CA GLN A 265 -11.72 3.19 0.23
C GLN A 265 -11.44 4.44 -0.62
N LYS A 266 -10.79 4.30 -1.78
CA LYS A 266 -10.53 5.42 -2.70
C LYS A 266 -11.83 6.12 -3.08
N LEU A 267 -12.86 5.36 -3.40
CA LEU A 267 -14.19 5.88 -3.76
C LEU A 267 -14.89 6.56 -2.58
N GLU A 268 -14.79 6.01 -1.37
CA GLU A 268 -15.41 6.60 -0.17
C GLU A 268 -14.70 7.88 0.29
N THR A 269 -13.39 7.99 0.05
CA THR A 269 -12.61 9.20 0.36
C THR A 269 -12.73 10.30 -0.69
N ASP A 270 -13.22 9.99 -1.90
CA ASP A 270 -13.34 10.97 -2.98
C ASP A 270 -14.60 11.86 -2.79
N PRO A 271 -14.44 13.16 -2.54
CA PRO A 271 -15.56 14.09 -2.33
C PRO A 271 -16.45 14.28 -3.58
N LEU A 272 -15.98 13.87 -4.75
CA LEU A 272 -16.72 13.89 -6.02
C LEU A 272 -17.34 12.54 -6.35
N VAL A 273 -17.31 11.58 -5.44
CA VAL A 273 -18.03 10.31 -5.57
C VAL A 273 -19.25 10.29 -4.64
N THR A 274 -20.38 9.84 -5.19
CA THR A 274 -21.57 9.48 -4.42
C THR A 274 -22.03 8.09 -4.83
N TYR A 275 -23.03 7.54 -4.15
CA TYR A 275 -23.58 6.23 -4.47
C TYR A 275 -25.01 6.35 -5.03
N CYS A 276 -25.34 5.49 -5.98
CA CYS A 276 -26.69 5.44 -6.54
C CYS A 276 -27.71 5.16 -5.42
N PRO A 277 -28.77 5.99 -5.26
CA PRO A 277 -29.72 5.85 -4.16
C PRO A 277 -30.65 4.63 -4.29
N ARG A 278 -30.69 3.98 -5.46
CA ARG A 278 -31.44 2.73 -5.65
C ARG A 278 -30.79 1.62 -4.84
N LYS A 279 -31.54 1.05 -3.89
CA LYS A 279 -31.10 -0.04 -2.99
C LYS A 279 -30.56 -1.27 -3.73
N VAL A 280 -31.11 -1.58 -4.90
CA VAL A 280 -30.66 -2.70 -5.75
C VAL A 280 -29.42 -2.37 -6.58
N CYS A 281 -29.00 -1.11 -6.66
CA CYS A 281 -27.88 -0.68 -7.50
C CYS A 281 -26.66 -0.31 -6.67
N GLN A 282 -26.77 0.75 -5.86
CA GLN A 282 -25.71 1.32 -5.02
C GLN A 282 -24.33 1.44 -5.68
N ALA A 283 -24.28 1.58 -7.01
CA ALA A 283 -23.01 1.77 -7.71
C ALA A 283 -22.40 3.14 -7.39
N PRO A 284 -21.07 3.26 -7.33
CA PRO A 284 -20.41 4.55 -7.24
C PRO A 284 -20.69 5.39 -8.50
N VAL A 285 -20.92 6.68 -8.31
CA VAL A 285 -21.22 7.66 -9.35
C VAL A 285 -20.34 8.88 -9.12
N LYS A 286 -19.53 9.23 -10.12
CA LYS A 286 -18.71 10.45 -10.09
C LYS A 286 -19.54 11.66 -10.49
N LYS A 287 -19.37 12.77 -9.76
CA LYS A 287 -19.97 14.07 -10.08
C LYS A 287 -19.36 14.61 -11.36
N ASP A 288 -20.19 14.97 -12.31
CA ASP A 288 -19.77 15.75 -13.47
C ASP A 288 -19.69 17.23 -13.06
N PRO A 289 -18.52 17.87 -13.12
CA PRO A 289 -18.36 19.27 -12.71
C PRO A 289 -19.11 20.25 -13.62
N SER A 290 -19.52 19.85 -14.83
CA SER A 290 -20.26 20.69 -15.76
C SER A 290 -21.73 20.87 -15.39
N VAL A 291 -22.30 19.92 -14.61
CA VAL A 291 -23.70 19.93 -14.19
C VAL A 291 -23.79 19.94 -12.67
N GLU A 292 -24.35 21.02 -12.11
CA GLU A 292 -24.31 21.27 -10.67
C GLU A 292 -24.98 20.16 -9.83
N LYS A 293 -26.18 19.74 -10.24
CA LYS A 293 -27.08 18.91 -9.41
C LYS A 293 -27.41 17.55 -10.03
N LEU A 294 -27.15 17.31 -11.31
CA LEU A 294 -27.56 16.10 -11.99
C LEU A 294 -26.49 15.01 -11.84
N CYS A 295 -26.92 13.80 -11.50
CA CYS A 295 -26.09 12.60 -11.57
C CYS A 295 -26.82 11.51 -12.32
N VAL A 296 -26.10 10.82 -13.20
CA VAL A 296 -26.63 9.68 -13.95
C VAL A 296 -25.80 8.45 -13.60
N CYS A 297 -26.45 7.44 -13.03
CA CYS A 297 -25.78 6.19 -12.69
C CYS A 297 -25.46 5.41 -13.97
N THR A 298 -24.19 5.11 -14.22
CA THR A 298 -23.76 4.33 -15.40
C THR A 298 -24.21 2.86 -15.35
N LYS A 299 -24.44 2.30 -14.16
CA LYS A 299 -24.88 0.90 -13.98
C LYS A 299 -26.36 0.68 -14.28
N CYS A 300 -27.24 1.60 -13.86
CA CYS A 300 -28.70 1.41 -13.93
C CYS A 300 -29.44 2.56 -14.62
N THR A 301 -28.69 3.49 -15.22
CA THR A 301 -29.16 4.70 -15.94
C THR A 301 -30.07 5.64 -15.14
N PHE A 302 -30.23 5.41 -13.83
CA PHE A 302 -31.06 6.26 -12.98
C PHE A 302 -30.46 7.65 -12.84
N ALA A 303 -31.25 8.66 -13.21
CA ALA A 303 -30.93 10.07 -13.02
C ALA A 303 -31.47 10.57 -11.67
N PHE A 304 -30.58 11.12 -10.83
CA PHE A 304 -30.90 11.59 -9.50
C PHE A 304 -30.18 12.91 -9.19
N CYS A 305 -30.67 13.62 -8.18
CA CYS A 305 -30.05 14.84 -7.71
C CYS A 305 -28.86 14.52 -6.77
N TRP A 306 -27.69 15.11 -7.04
CA TRP A 306 -26.48 15.00 -6.23
C TRP A 306 -26.70 15.42 -4.77
N PHE A 307 -27.50 16.47 -4.54
CA PHE A 307 -27.73 17.01 -3.19
C PHE A 307 -28.75 16.21 -2.37
N CYS A 308 -29.97 16.00 -2.87
CA CYS A 308 -31.03 15.33 -2.10
C CYS A 308 -31.12 13.81 -2.33
N GLN A 309 -30.38 13.27 -3.30
CA GLN A 309 -30.38 11.85 -3.67
C GLN A 309 -31.76 11.29 -4.09
N ARG A 310 -32.70 12.17 -4.44
CA ARG A 310 -34.01 11.80 -5.02
C ARG A 310 -33.95 11.87 -6.56
N THR A 311 -35.02 11.43 -7.22
CA THR A 311 -35.19 11.54 -8.67
C THR A 311 -34.87 12.96 -9.15
N TRP A 312 -34.15 13.06 -10.26
CA TRP A 312 -33.81 14.34 -10.86
C TRP A 312 -35.07 15.19 -11.11
N HIS A 313 -35.05 16.44 -10.64
CA HIS A 313 -36.21 17.33 -10.66
C HIS A 313 -35.98 18.60 -11.51
N GLY A 314 -34.91 18.66 -12.32
CA GLY A 314 -34.63 19.78 -13.21
C GLY A 314 -33.83 20.91 -12.55
N VAL A 315 -33.37 21.86 -13.38
CA VAL A 315 -32.45 22.94 -13.00
C VAL A 315 -33.13 24.02 -12.16
N GLY A 316 -34.38 24.38 -12.52
CA GLY A 316 -35.13 25.48 -11.88
C GLY A 316 -36.01 25.09 -10.70
N VAL A 317 -36.11 23.79 -10.36
CA VAL A 317 -36.93 23.32 -9.24
C VAL A 317 -36.11 23.33 -7.95
N PRO A 318 -36.57 24.01 -6.89
CA PRO A 318 -35.90 23.99 -5.59
C PRO A 318 -35.70 22.56 -5.09
N CYS A 319 -34.47 22.26 -4.67
CA CYS A 319 -34.13 20.94 -4.15
C CYS A 319 -34.60 20.84 -2.69
N ALA A 320 -35.48 19.89 -2.38
CA ALA A 320 -35.87 19.58 -1.01
C ALA A 320 -34.77 18.73 -0.33
N ILE A 321 -33.63 19.37 -0.05
CA ILE A 321 -32.50 18.73 0.64
C ILE A 321 -32.86 18.60 2.12
N SER A 322 -33.17 17.38 2.56
CA SER A 322 -33.61 17.10 3.93
C SER A 322 -32.54 17.38 5.00
N ASN A 323 -31.27 17.47 4.61
CA ASN A 323 -30.12 17.63 5.50
C ASN A 323 -29.48 19.03 5.45
N ILE A 324 -30.09 20.06 4.81
CA ILE A 324 -29.51 21.42 4.73
C ILE A 324 -29.09 21.94 6.10
N LYS A 325 -29.97 21.87 7.10
CA LYS A 325 -29.68 22.40 8.45
C LYS A 325 -28.44 21.74 9.06
N LYS A 326 -28.28 20.43 8.85
CA LYS A 326 -27.11 19.67 9.33
C LYS A 326 -25.84 20.07 8.58
N VAL A 327 -25.90 20.19 7.26
CA VAL A 327 -24.75 20.60 6.42
C VAL A 327 -24.26 22.00 6.79
N VAL A 328 -25.19 22.95 7.00
CA VAL A 328 -24.85 24.32 7.41
C VAL A 328 -24.19 24.33 8.78
N GLN A 329 -24.77 23.62 9.76
CA GLN A 329 -24.18 23.53 11.10
C GLN A 329 -22.77 22.92 11.07
N GLU A 330 -22.61 21.81 10.35
CA GLU A 330 -21.33 21.13 10.16
C GLU A 330 -20.29 22.09 9.56
N TYR A 331 -20.65 22.80 8.48
CA TYR A 331 -19.79 23.77 7.83
C TYR A 331 -19.34 24.92 8.76
N MET A 332 -20.26 25.43 9.60
CA MET A 332 -19.94 26.51 10.54
C MET A 332 -18.93 26.08 11.62
N THR A 333 -19.00 24.83 12.06
CA THR A 333 -18.15 24.28 13.14
C THR A 333 -16.91 23.54 12.63
N ALA A 334 -16.83 23.28 11.34
CA ALA A 334 -15.79 22.48 10.70
C ALA A 334 -14.42 23.18 10.67
N ASP A 335 -13.37 22.35 10.63
CA ASP A 335 -12.02 22.78 10.31
C ASP A 335 -11.88 23.11 8.81
N GLN A 336 -10.73 23.66 8.41
CA GLN A 336 -10.52 24.10 7.02
C GLN A 336 -10.59 22.94 6.02
N ALA A 337 -10.09 21.75 6.38
CA ALA A 337 -10.11 20.58 5.50
C ALA A 337 -11.54 20.11 5.23
N THR A 338 -12.37 20.04 6.28
CA THR A 338 -13.78 19.64 6.17
C THR A 338 -14.59 20.70 5.41
N LYS A 339 -14.32 21.99 5.62
CA LYS A 339 -14.94 23.08 4.82
C LYS A 339 -14.64 22.91 3.34
N SER A 340 -13.38 22.73 2.96
CA SER A 340 -12.99 22.53 1.56
C SER A 340 -13.61 21.27 0.94
N MET A 341 -13.74 20.18 1.71
CA MET A 341 -14.46 18.98 1.27
C MET A 341 -15.94 19.27 1.01
N LEU A 342 -16.60 19.97 1.92
CA LEU A 342 -18.01 20.35 1.79
C LEU A 342 -18.23 21.29 0.59
N GLU A 343 -17.35 22.26 0.38
CA GLU A 343 -17.38 23.17 -0.78
C GLU A 343 -17.26 22.39 -2.10
N LEU A 344 -16.37 21.41 -2.17
CA LEU A 344 -16.22 20.57 -3.36
C LEU A 344 -17.48 19.73 -3.62
N ARG A 345 -18.09 19.21 -2.55
CA ARG A 345 -19.30 18.41 -2.61
C ARG A 345 -20.51 19.24 -3.01
N TYR A 346 -20.82 20.33 -2.31
CA TYR A 346 -22.06 21.10 -2.49
C TYR A 346 -21.92 22.33 -3.39
N GLY A 347 -20.69 22.69 -3.78
CA GLY A 347 -20.36 23.92 -4.50
C GLY A 347 -20.17 25.10 -3.53
N THR A 348 -19.06 25.84 -3.65
CA THR A 348 -18.71 26.97 -2.78
C THR A 348 -19.84 28.00 -2.68
N LYS A 349 -20.30 28.54 -3.82
CA LYS A 349 -21.38 29.55 -3.87
C LYS A 349 -22.69 29.07 -3.26
N ASN A 350 -23.00 27.79 -3.41
CA ASN A 350 -24.23 27.21 -2.90
C ASN A 350 -24.16 27.04 -1.38
N ILE A 351 -23.03 26.58 -0.83
CA ILE A 351 -22.83 26.55 0.63
C ILE A 351 -22.86 27.94 1.23
N GLU A 352 -22.13 28.91 0.65
CA GLU A 352 -22.13 30.29 1.12
C GLU A 352 -23.53 30.87 1.20
N LYS A 353 -24.35 30.63 0.16
CA LYS A 353 -25.76 31.02 0.16
C LYS A 353 -26.55 30.32 1.26
N LEU A 354 -26.44 29.00 1.41
CA LEU A 354 -27.15 28.25 2.44
C LEU A 354 -26.79 28.70 3.86
N VAL A 355 -25.52 29.02 4.08
CA VAL A 355 -25.01 29.54 5.34
C VAL A 355 -25.57 30.93 5.62
N LYS A 356 -25.55 31.81 4.62
CA LYS A 356 -26.11 33.16 4.70
C LYS A 356 -27.61 33.12 5.00
N ASP A 357 -28.39 32.35 4.22
CA ASP A 357 -29.84 32.20 4.40
C ASP A 357 -30.17 31.71 5.82
N ALA A 358 -29.38 30.77 6.36
CA ALA A 358 -29.56 30.26 7.72
C ALA A 358 -29.19 31.27 8.82
N GLN A 359 -28.18 32.12 8.59
CA GLN A 359 -27.83 33.21 9.51
C GLN A 359 -28.95 34.27 9.53
N GLU A 360 -29.46 34.66 8.37
CA GLU A 360 -30.56 35.61 8.24
C GLU A 360 -31.85 35.10 8.90
N GLU A 361 -32.17 33.80 8.76
CA GLU A 361 -33.30 33.16 9.46
C GLU A 361 -33.11 33.23 10.98
N LEU A 362 -31.90 32.96 11.48
CA LEU A 362 -31.59 33.05 12.91
C LEU A 362 -31.69 34.48 13.44
N GLU A 363 -31.22 35.47 12.69
CA GLU A 363 -31.34 36.89 13.04
C GLU A 363 -32.80 37.34 13.05
N THR A 364 -33.58 36.92 12.05
CA THR A 364 -35.02 37.18 11.97
C THR A 364 -35.76 36.60 13.17
N ASP A 365 -35.44 35.36 13.55
CA ASP A 365 -36.07 34.70 14.71
C ASP A 365 -35.68 35.37 16.04
N LYS A 366 -34.43 35.81 16.18
CA LYS A 366 -33.99 36.61 17.33
C LYS A 366 -34.73 37.93 17.39
N TRP A 367 -34.84 38.63 16.26
CA TRP A 367 -35.53 39.91 16.17
C TRP A 367 -37.01 39.76 16.55
N LYS A 368 -37.71 38.74 16.02
CA LYS A 368 -39.10 38.43 16.37
C LYS A 368 -39.27 38.20 17.87
N LYS A 369 -38.40 37.41 18.49
CA LYS A 369 -38.47 37.12 19.94
C LYS A 369 -38.25 38.34 20.82
N SER A 370 -37.41 39.28 20.38
CA SER A 370 -37.08 40.48 21.16
C SER A 370 -38.03 41.66 20.92
N ASN A 371 -38.65 41.74 19.74
CA ASN A 371 -39.41 42.91 19.31
C ASN A 371 -40.92 42.63 19.13
N THR A 372 -41.40 41.44 19.47
CA THR A 372 -42.83 41.12 19.40
C THR A 372 -43.31 40.45 20.68
N GLN A 373 -44.59 40.65 21.00
CA GLN A 373 -45.28 39.95 22.08
C GLN A 373 -46.43 39.11 21.52
N ASN A 374 -46.55 37.87 21.98
CA ASN A 374 -47.63 36.99 21.52
C ASN A 374 -48.95 37.35 22.19
N CYS A 375 -50.02 37.38 21.39
CA CYS A 375 -51.38 37.50 21.91
C CYS A 375 -51.74 36.26 22.77
N PRO A 376 -52.28 36.42 23.99
CA PRO A 376 -52.62 35.31 24.88
C PRO A 376 -53.75 34.42 24.37
N GLN A 377 -54.52 34.86 23.37
CA GLN A 377 -55.69 34.13 22.89
C GLN A 377 -55.48 33.47 21.52
N CYS A 378 -54.69 34.06 20.62
CA CYS A 378 -54.47 33.54 19.27
C CYS A 378 -53.00 33.34 18.89
N GLU A 379 -52.09 33.56 19.83
CA GLU A 379 -50.62 33.38 19.71
C GLU A 379 -49.94 34.16 18.57
N THR A 380 -50.67 35.06 17.91
CA THR A 380 -50.11 35.89 16.85
C THR A 380 -49.11 36.86 17.48
N ALA A 381 -47.89 36.86 16.96
CA ALA A 381 -46.83 37.78 17.36
C ALA A 381 -47.19 39.20 16.93
N ILE A 382 -47.31 40.11 17.89
CA ILE A 382 -47.67 41.51 17.68
C ILE A 382 -46.44 42.37 17.95
N GLU A 383 -46.10 43.23 17.01
CA GLU A 383 -45.10 44.29 17.19
C GLU A 383 -45.79 45.54 17.76
N LYS A 384 -45.12 46.22 18.70
CA LYS A 384 -45.58 47.51 19.23
C LYS A 384 -44.97 48.63 18.39
N SER A 385 -45.81 49.39 17.68
CA SER A 385 -45.38 50.54 16.89
C SER A 385 -45.20 51.80 17.74
N MET A 386 -46.25 52.24 18.45
CA MET A 386 -46.23 53.41 19.34
C MET A 386 -47.27 53.25 20.46
N GLY A 387 -47.21 54.10 21.49
CA GLY A 387 -48.23 54.20 22.53
C GLY A 387 -48.03 53.27 23.74
N CYS A 388 -49.08 53.05 24.53
CA CYS A 388 -48.99 52.36 25.81
C CYS A 388 -48.82 50.83 25.70
N ASN A 389 -48.47 50.17 26.80
CA ASN A 389 -48.31 48.72 26.89
C ASN A 389 -49.64 47.95 26.96
N HIS A 390 -50.79 48.63 26.89
CA HIS A 390 -52.09 48.00 26.70
C HIS A 390 -52.37 47.88 25.19
N MET A 391 -52.30 46.66 24.68
CA MET A 391 -52.40 46.35 23.26
C MET A 391 -53.73 45.69 22.93
N LEU A 392 -54.22 45.96 21.73
CA LEU A 392 -55.36 45.28 21.13
C LEU A 392 -54.84 44.39 19.99
N CYS A 393 -55.08 43.08 20.08
CA CYS A 393 -54.63 42.17 19.03
C CYS A 393 -55.34 42.48 17.69
N THR A 394 -54.60 42.79 16.64
CA THR A 394 -55.16 43.11 15.32
C THR A 394 -55.93 41.94 14.68
N ARG A 395 -55.66 40.70 15.11
CA ARG A 395 -56.32 39.49 14.59
C ARG A 395 -57.61 39.13 15.33
N CYS A 396 -57.58 39.04 16.66
CA CYS A 396 -58.73 38.58 17.46
C CYS A 396 -59.35 39.64 18.36
N GLN A 397 -58.82 40.87 18.34
CA GLN A 397 -59.31 42.00 19.12
C GLN A 397 -59.27 41.78 20.64
N THR A 398 -58.45 40.84 21.11
CA THR A 398 -58.23 40.60 22.54
C THR A 398 -57.34 41.68 23.13
N HIS A 399 -57.71 42.23 24.29
CA HIS A 399 -56.91 43.17 25.07
C HIS A 399 -55.83 42.41 25.86
N PHE A 400 -54.58 42.85 25.79
CA PHE A 400 -53.48 42.22 26.51
C PHE A 400 -52.34 43.20 26.83
N CYS A 401 -51.53 42.85 27.82
CA CYS A 401 -50.35 43.61 28.19
C CYS A 401 -49.15 43.24 27.31
N TYR A 402 -48.51 44.21 26.67
CA TYR A 402 -47.31 43.98 25.85
C TYR A 402 -46.11 43.51 26.68
N LEU A 403 -46.00 43.95 27.94
CA LEU A 403 -44.85 43.61 28.80
C LEU A 403 -44.88 42.17 29.29
N CYS A 404 -46.05 41.65 29.68
CA CYS A 404 -46.16 40.31 30.27
C CYS A 404 -46.96 39.32 29.42
N GLY A 405 -47.59 39.75 28.33
CA GLY A 405 -48.43 38.90 27.47
C GLY A 405 -49.77 38.52 28.05
N ASN A 406 -50.08 38.90 29.29
CA ASN A 406 -51.33 38.49 29.93
C ASN A 406 -52.53 39.24 29.37
N TRP A 407 -53.67 38.53 29.35
CA TRP A 407 -54.97 39.10 29.02
C TRP A 407 -55.33 40.25 29.97
N ILE A 408 -55.95 41.29 29.41
CA ILE A 408 -56.45 42.46 30.15
C ILE A 408 -57.97 42.49 30.00
N ASP A 409 -58.68 42.78 31.10
CA ASP A 409 -60.12 42.99 31.08
C ASP A 409 -60.48 44.29 30.35
N PRO A 410 -61.25 44.24 29.24
CA PRO A 410 -61.66 45.44 28.51
C PRO A 410 -62.50 46.42 29.34
N LYS A 411 -63.18 45.95 30.40
CA LYS A 411 -63.99 46.81 31.28
C LYS A 411 -63.14 47.60 32.28
N GLU A 412 -61.97 47.08 32.64
CA GLU A 412 -61.03 47.72 33.57
C GLU A 412 -59.57 47.68 33.06
N PRO A 413 -59.25 48.30 31.90
CA PRO A 413 -57.97 48.09 31.22
C PRO A 413 -56.72 48.47 32.04
N TYR A 414 -56.83 49.49 32.89
CA TYR A 414 -55.71 50.02 33.67
C TYR A 414 -55.47 49.29 35.00
N ARG A 415 -56.39 48.42 35.43
CA ARG A 415 -56.25 47.67 36.69
C ARG A 415 -55.00 46.80 36.69
N HIS A 416 -54.62 46.25 35.54
CA HIS A 416 -53.40 45.45 35.37
C HIS A 416 -52.13 46.25 35.73
N PHE A 417 -52.09 47.53 35.38
CA PHE A 417 -50.95 48.43 35.58
C PHE A 417 -51.00 49.19 36.91
N ASN A 418 -52.12 49.20 37.61
CA ASN A 418 -52.25 49.86 38.92
C ASN A 418 -52.22 48.86 40.10
N ASN A 419 -52.06 47.57 39.82
CA ASN A 419 -52.05 46.53 40.82
C ASN A 419 -50.60 46.24 41.28
N VAL A 420 -50.32 46.55 42.54
CA VAL A 420 -48.99 46.35 43.18
C VAL A 420 -48.48 44.91 43.14
N ASN A 421 -49.36 43.93 42.93
CA ASN A 421 -48.99 42.52 42.86
C ASN A 421 -48.54 42.05 41.47
N THR A 422 -48.57 42.92 40.44
CA THR A 422 -48.09 42.56 39.10
C THR A 422 -46.71 43.17 38.84
N SER A 423 -45.87 42.47 38.07
CA SER A 423 -44.59 42.99 37.59
C SER A 423 -44.74 44.14 36.57
N CYS A 424 -45.97 44.50 36.22
CA CYS A 424 -46.35 45.58 35.31
C CYS A 424 -46.89 46.82 36.05
N ASN A 425 -46.88 46.83 37.39
CA ASN A 425 -47.36 47.96 38.19
C ASN A 425 -46.60 49.25 37.85
N GLN A 426 -47.33 50.31 37.51
CA GLN A 426 -46.87 51.63 37.06
C GLN A 426 -46.09 51.63 35.73
N ARG A 427 -46.17 50.55 34.94
CA ARG A 427 -45.41 50.38 33.70
C ARG A 427 -46.24 50.52 32.43
N LEU A 428 -47.33 51.28 32.46
CA LEU A 428 -48.22 51.45 31.30
C LEU A 428 -47.52 52.14 30.12
N PHE A 429 -46.66 53.11 30.39
CA PHE A 429 -45.91 53.86 29.37
C PHE A 429 -44.40 53.55 29.37
N ASP A 430 -43.98 52.50 30.07
CA ASP A 430 -42.59 52.05 30.05
C ASP A 430 -42.14 51.73 28.62
N GLY A 431 -40.99 52.28 28.23
CA GLY A 431 -40.40 52.12 26.90
C GLY A 431 -41.06 52.95 25.81
N VAL A 432 -41.94 53.91 26.15
CA VAL A 432 -42.44 54.92 25.22
C VAL A 432 -41.47 56.10 25.21
N ASN A 433 -40.89 56.40 24.05
CA ASN A 433 -40.01 57.55 23.90
C ASN A 433 -40.86 58.80 23.74
N ILE A 434 -40.86 59.67 24.75
CA ILE A 434 -41.73 60.87 24.78
C ILE A 434 -41.17 61.97 23.85
N ASP A 435 -39.88 61.89 23.49
CA ASP A 435 -39.20 62.86 22.62
C ASP A 435 -39.61 62.78 21.14
N GLU A 436 -40.32 61.72 20.70
CA GLU A 436 -40.89 61.64 19.35
C GLU A 436 -42.25 62.37 19.21
N PHE A 437 -42.83 62.85 20.32
CA PHE A 437 -44.14 63.51 20.31
C PHE A 437 -44.10 65.04 20.11
N GLU A 438 -42.93 65.69 20.17
CA GLU A 438 -42.84 67.17 20.01
C GLU A 438 -42.88 67.67 18.55
N LEU A 439 -43.01 66.80 17.53
CA LEU A 439 -43.05 67.20 16.12
C LEU A 439 -44.43 67.09 15.46
N ALA A 440 -45.48 66.71 16.19
CA ALA A 440 -46.81 66.45 15.62
C ALA A 440 -47.92 67.42 16.07
N ASP A 441 -47.59 68.52 16.75
CA ASP A 441 -48.57 69.52 17.21
C ASP A 441 -48.82 70.68 16.20
N ASP A 442 -48.29 70.60 14.99
CA ASP A 442 -48.64 71.52 13.88
C ASP A 442 -49.48 70.79 12.82
N PHE A 443 -50.74 70.46 13.13
CA PHE A 443 -51.83 70.51 12.15
C PHE A 443 -53.17 70.74 12.86
N ILE A 444 -53.39 72.01 13.15
CA ILE A 444 -54.67 72.61 13.52
C ILE A 444 -55.58 72.70 12.27
N LEU A 445 -56.88 72.39 12.47
CA LEU A 445 -58.09 72.71 11.69
C LEU A 445 -58.28 72.03 10.31
N VAL A 446 -59.28 71.14 10.22
CA VAL A 446 -60.65 71.43 9.72
C VAL A 446 -61.65 70.49 10.41
#